data_AF-A0A1D6Q087-F1
#
_entry.id   AF-A0A1D6Q087-F1
#
_cell.length_a   1.000
_cell.length_b   1.000
_cell.length_c   1.000
_cell.angle_alpha   90.00
_cell.angle_beta   90.00
_cell.angle_gamma   90.00
#
_symmetry.space_group_name_H-M   'P 1'
#
loop_
_entity.id
_entity.type
_entity.pdbx_description
1 polymer ?
#
loop_
_entity_poly.entity_id
_entity_poly.type
_entity_poly.pdbx_seq_one_letter_code
_entity_poly.pdbx_strand_id
1 'polypeptide(L)'
;MHAPRRFRKAFTAQLLRSLRAAGQASKSLGLRERRDAVRLSSDVALALAASARAPRSPPAWARALVARHAAERRNEALLRRVLDGAGYELAAARARKDARSRRVVRRSRRVCSRGGGAGRKRRSLLLAAGGGGRCAAMAAARRMVRARLRVLRSLVPGAEAMRGLSLLSETLDYVACLKTQVELMQCLCKGPCSLLR
;
A
#
# COMPACT_ATOMS: atom_id res chain seq x y z
N MET A 1 17.06 -6.30 9.25
CA MET A 1 16.78 -5.01 8.57
C MET A 1 16.03 -4.09 9.52
N HIS A 2 16.69 -3.05 10.03
CA HIS A 2 16.05 -1.99 10.82
C HIS A 2 15.83 -0.78 9.92
N ALA A 3 14.70 -0.08 10.05
CA ALA A 3 14.53 1.17 9.31
C ALA A 3 15.55 2.22 9.81
N PRO A 4 16.03 3.12 8.94
CA PRO A 4 17.05 4.11 9.31
C PRO A 4 16.60 4.98 10.49
N ARG A 5 17.53 5.42 11.35
CA ARG A 5 17.24 6.35 12.47
C ARG A 5 16.43 7.58 12.03
N ARG A 6 16.66 8.05 10.81
CA ARG A 6 15.92 9.16 10.17
C ARG A 6 14.42 8.83 9.97
N PHE A 7 14.10 7.61 9.58
CA PHE A 7 12.71 7.16 9.44
C PHE A 7 11.99 7.14 10.80
N ARG A 8 12.64 6.60 11.85
CA ARG A 8 12.05 6.59 13.21
C ARG A 8 11.68 7.99 13.70
N LYS A 9 12.59 8.95 13.54
CA LYS A 9 12.36 10.35 13.90
C LYS A 9 11.21 10.95 13.07
N ALA A 10 11.25 10.79 11.75
CA ALA A 10 10.22 11.30 10.86
C ALA A 10 8.84 10.70 11.17
N PHE A 11 8.76 9.38 11.35
CA PHE A 11 7.53 8.68 11.71
C PHE A 11 6.94 9.21 13.01
N THR A 12 7.76 9.33 14.07
CA THR A 12 7.29 9.82 15.37
C THR A 12 6.76 11.25 15.28
N ALA A 13 7.48 12.14 14.58
CA ALA A 13 7.04 13.52 14.37
C ALA A 13 5.71 13.59 13.60
N GLN A 14 5.57 12.80 12.54
CA GLN A 14 4.34 12.76 11.74
C GLN A 14 3.18 12.11 12.49
N LEU A 15 3.45 11.10 13.32
CA LEU A 15 2.44 10.44 14.16
C LEU A 15 1.89 11.41 15.21
N LEU A 16 2.76 12.14 15.92
CA LEU A 16 2.31 13.14 16.89
C LEU A 16 1.51 14.26 16.23
N ARG A 17 1.95 14.73 15.06
CA ARG A 17 1.25 15.76 14.28
C ARG A 17 -0.16 15.31 13.87
N SER A 18 -0.28 14.08 13.35
CA SER A 18 -1.56 13.51 12.92
C SER A 18 -2.50 13.19 14.08
N LEU A 19 -1.98 12.70 15.22
CA LEU A 19 -2.78 12.48 16.43
C LEU A 19 -3.28 13.80 17.03
N ARG A 20 -2.47 14.86 17.06
CA ARG A 20 -2.92 16.20 17.49
C ARG A 20 -4.02 16.74 16.58
N ALA A 21 -3.84 16.61 15.26
CA ALA A 21 -4.86 17.00 14.30
C ALA A 21 -6.17 16.22 14.48
N ALA A 22 -6.09 14.92 14.81
CA ALA A 22 -7.25 14.09 15.11
C ALA A 22 -7.96 14.49 16.40
N GLY A 23 -7.21 14.78 17.47
CA GLY A 23 -7.79 15.27 18.73
C GLY A 23 -8.47 16.62 18.57
N GLN A 24 -7.90 17.52 17.76
CA GLN A 24 -8.53 18.79 17.41
C GLN A 24 -9.72 18.65 16.44
N ALA A 25 -9.85 17.53 15.74
CA ALA A 25 -10.92 17.31 14.77
C ALA A 25 -12.24 16.91 15.42
N SER A 26 -12.24 16.42 16.65
CA SER A 26 -13.49 16.10 17.35
C SER A 26 -13.28 16.05 18.87
N LYS A 27 -14.09 16.84 19.59
CA LYS A 27 -14.11 16.92 21.06
C LYS A 27 -14.84 15.75 21.73
N SER A 28 -15.60 14.95 20.99
CA SER A 28 -16.38 13.80 21.51
C SER A 28 -16.35 12.61 20.54
N LEU A 29 -15.18 12.03 20.28
CA LEU A 29 -15.07 10.78 19.51
C LEU A 29 -15.47 9.58 20.38
N GLY A 30 -16.33 8.72 19.83
CA GLY A 30 -16.57 7.38 20.37
C GLY A 30 -15.33 6.48 20.26
N LEU A 31 -15.26 5.41 21.03
CA LEU A 31 -14.09 4.50 21.07
C LEU A 31 -13.70 3.96 19.68
N ARG A 32 -14.70 3.60 18.86
CA ARG A 32 -14.49 3.11 17.49
C ARG A 32 -13.81 4.16 16.61
N GLU A 33 -14.24 5.41 16.73
CA GLU A 33 -13.71 6.51 15.93
C GLU A 33 -12.30 6.89 16.37
N ARG A 34 -12.01 6.84 17.69
CA ARG A 34 -10.65 7.00 18.22
C ARG A 34 -9.71 5.93 17.66
N ARG A 35 -10.13 4.67 17.66
CA ARG A 35 -9.35 3.57 17.07
C ARG A 35 -9.10 3.78 15.58
N ASP A 36 -10.13 4.15 14.83
CA ASP A 36 -10.02 4.41 13.40
C ASP A 36 -9.10 5.62 13.12
N ALA A 37 -9.16 6.67 13.95
CA ALA A 37 -8.27 7.83 13.88
C ALA A 37 -6.81 7.48 14.20
N VAL A 38 -6.54 6.66 15.22
CA VAL A 38 -5.18 6.16 15.51
C VAL A 38 -4.63 5.37 14.33
N ARG A 39 -5.44 4.46 13.75
CA ARG A 39 -5.05 3.68 12.58
C ARG A 39 -4.72 4.58 11.39
N LEU A 40 -5.60 5.54 11.08
CA LEU A 40 -5.41 6.49 9.99
C LEU A 40 -4.16 7.36 10.20
N SER A 41 -3.99 7.93 11.39
CA SER A 41 -2.81 8.73 11.75
C SER A 41 -1.52 7.91 11.61
N SER A 42 -1.54 6.64 12.02
CA SER A 42 -0.38 5.75 11.89
C SER A 42 -0.04 5.44 10.42
N ASP A 43 -1.04 5.15 9.58
CA ASP A 43 -0.83 4.86 8.15
C ASP A 43 -0.34 6.10 7.38
N VAL A 44 -0.88 7.28 7.70
CA VAL A 44 -0.47 8.55 7.09
C VAL A 44 0.94 8.92 7.54
N ALA A 45 1.25 8.78 8.82
CA ALA A 45 2.60 9.01 9.35
C ALA A 45 3.63 8.06 8.71
N LEU A 46 3.28 6.79 8.54
CA LEU A 46 4.09 5.78 7.85
C LEU A 46 4.42 6.21 6.42
N ALA A 47 3.40 6.61 5.64
CA ALA A 47 3.57 7.02 4.26
C ALA A 47 4.38 8.32 4.12
N LEU A 48 4.12 9.31 4.98
CA LEU A 48 4.85 10.57 4.99
C LEU A 48 6.32 10.39 5.39
N ALA A 49 6.59 9.59 6.41
CA ALA A 49 7.95 9.28 6.83
C ALA A 49 8.73 8.51 5.76
N ALA A 50 8.08 7.59 5.06
CA ALA A 50 8.68 6.88 3.93
C ALA A 50 8.97 7.83 2.75
N SER A 51 8.05 8.77 2.48
CA SER A 51 8.22 9.77 1.41
C SER A 51 9.34 10.77 1.73
N ALA A 52 9.53 11.13 3.00
CA ALA A 52 10.60 12.00 3.45
C ALA A 52 12.01 11.42 3.21
N ARG A 53 12.15 10.09 3.12
CA ARG A 53 13.43 9.43 2.81
C ARG A 53 13.84 9.62 1.34
N ALA A 54 12.87 9.77 0.44
CA ALA A 54 13.09 9.94 -1.00
C ALA A 54 12.11 10.96 -1.58
N PRO A 55 12.31 12.27 -1.34
CA PRO A 55 11.34 13.31 -1.72
C PRO A 55 11.05 13.37 -3.23
N ARG A 56 12.06 13.06 -4.05
CA ARG A 56 11.96 13.06 -5.51
C ARG A 56 11.27 11.81 -6.08
N SER A 57 11.30 10.71 -5.33
CA SER A 57 10.73 9.42 -5.76
C SER A 57 10.18 8.67 -4.55
N PRO A 58 9.05 9.13 -3.99
CA PRO A 58 8.45 8.47 -2.85
C PRO A 58 7.93 7.08 -3.26
N PRO A 59 8.05 6.07 -2.37
CA PRO A 59 7.62 4.70 -2.66
C PRO A 59 6.19 4.66 -3.19
N ALA A 60 5.95 3.82 -4.19
CA ALA A 60 4.62 3.66 -4.77
C ALA A 60 3.60 3.24 -3.71
N TRP A 61 4.00 2.37 -2.77
CA TRP A 61 3.12 1.96 -1.68
C TRP A 61 2.73 3.11 -0.76
N ALA A 62 3.64 4.06 -0.49
CA ALA A 62 3.35 5.19 0.41
C ALA A 62 2.28 6.10 -0.21
N ARG A 63 2.42 6.42 -1.50
CA ARG A 63 1.43 7.23 -2.23
C ARG A 63 0.08 6.52 -2.34
N ALA A 64 0.10 5.23 -2.62
CA ALA A 64 -1.12 4.42 -2.71
C ALA A 64 -1.84 4.30 -1.37
N LEU A 65 -1.08 4.20 -0.27
CA LEU A 65 -1.63 4.15 1.09
C LEU A 65 -2.37 5.43 1.45
N VAL A 66 -1.79 6.60 1.16
CA VAL A 66 -2.45 7.90 1.37
C VAL A 66 -3.66 8.08 0.44
N ALA A 67 -3.52 7.72 -0.85
CA ALA A 67 -4.63 7.81 -1.80
C ALA A 67 -5.81 6.91 -1.39
N ARG A 68 -5.56 5.72 -0.83
CA ARG A 68 -6.61 4.84 -0.30
C ARG A 68 -7.40 5.54 0.80
N HIS A 69 -6.71 6.16 1.75
CA HIS A 69 -7.36 6.89 2.85
C HIS A 69 -8.09 8.14 2.37
N ALA A 70 -7.53 8.86 1.38
CA ALA A 70 -8.16 10.02 0.76
C ALA A 70 -9.41 9.67 -0.06
N ALA A 71 -9.60 8.41 -0.44
CA ALA A 71 -10.83 7.96 -1.10
C ALA A 71 -12.03 7.89 -0.15
N GLU A 72 -11.79 7.83 1.17
CA GLU A 72 -12.84 7.76 2.18
C GLU A 72 -13.22 9.16 2.67
N ARG A 73 -14.46 9.60 2.39
CA ARG A 73 -14.94 10.95 2.78
C ARG A 73 -14.81 11.25 4.28
N ARG A 74 -14.99 10.24 5.14
CA ARG A 74 -14.83 10.39 6.60
C ARG A 74 -13.43 10.81 7.04
N ASN A 75 -12.41 10.58 6.20
CA ASN A 75 -11.01 10.91 6.51
C ASN A 75 -10.63 12.31 6.00
N GLU A 76 -11.49 12.97 5.23
CA GLU A 76 -11.20 14.24 4.55
C GLU A 76 -10.74 15.33 5.52
N ALA A 77 -11.51 15.57 6.58
CA ALA A 77 -11.22 16.64 7.55
C ALA A 77 -9.87 16.45 8.25
N LEU A 78 -9.50 15.20 8.57
CA LEU A 78 -8.19 14.90 9.15
C LEU A 78 -7.07 15.06 8.12
N LEU A 79 -7.23 14.46 6.94
CA LEU A 79 -6.20 14.45 5.91
C LEU A 79 -5.89 15.86 5.41
N ARG A 80 -6.88 16.75 5.29
CA ARG A 80 -6.66 18.16 4.95
C ARG A 80 -5.83 18.91 5.99
N ARG A 81 -5.94 18.56 7.28
CA ARG A 81 -5.10 19.13 8.34
C ARG A 81 -3.70 18.53 8.38
N VAL A 82 -3.54 17.28 7.97
CA VAL A 82 -2.25 16.57 8.04
C VAL A 82 -1.42 16.75 6.77
N LEU A 83 -2.02 16.78 5.59
CA LEU A 83 -1.31 16.86 4.30
C LEU A 83 -1.34 18.27 3.71
N ASP A 84 -1.95 19.21 4.42
CA ASP A 84 -2.41 20.50 3.92
C ASP A 84 -3.40 20.32 2.75
N GLY A 85 -4.07 21.41 2.34
CA GLY A 85 -5.12 21.34 1.31
C GLY A 85 -4.61 20.76 -0.01
N ALA A 86 -3.44 21.21 -0.48
CA ALA A 86 -2.84 20.76 -1.73
C ALA A 86 -2.42 19.28 -1.71
N GLY A 87 -1.84 18.81 -0.60
CA GLY A 87 -1.42 17.41 -0.46
C GLY A 87 -2.61 16.46 -0.43
N TYR A 88 -3.71 16.86 0.22
CA TYR A 88 -4.97 16.12 0.18
C TYR A 88 -5.55 16.05 -1.25
N GLU A 89 -5.66 17.18 -1.96
CA GLU A 89 -6.23 17.19 -3.31
C GLU A 89 -5.42 16.32 -4.28
N LEU A 90 -4.09 16.32 -4.18
CA LEU A 90 -3.23 15.42 -4.96
C LEU A 90 -3.52 13.94 -4.66
N ALA A 91 -3.67 13.58 -3.38
CA ALA A 91 -3.99 12.22 -2.97
C ALA A 91 -5.39 11.79 -3.44
N ALA A 92 -6.39 12.67 -3.29
CA ALA A 92 -7.75 12.44 -3.74
C ALA A 92 -7.83 12.30 -5.28
N ALA A 93 -7.11 13.13 -6.03
CA ALA A 93 -7.02 13.03 -7.49
C ALA A 93 -6.44 11.68 -7.94
N ARG A 94 -5.40 11.19 -7.26
CA ARG A 94 -4.82 9.86 -7.52
C ARG A 94 -5.83 8.75 -7.23
N ALA A 95 -6.54 8.82 -6.11
CA ALA A 95 -7.58 7.86 -5.76
C ALA A 95 -8.68 7.78 -6.84
N ARG A 96 -9.14 8.94 -7.34
CA ARG A 96 -10.13 9.04 -8.43
C ARG A 96 -9.58 8.44 -9.74
N LYS A 97 -8.32 8.72 -10.08
CA LYS A 97 -7.64 8.16 -11.27
C LYS A 97 -7.55 6.63 -11.19
N ASP A 98 -7.17 6.09 -10.04
CA ASP A 98 -7.05 4.65 -9.84
C ASP A 98 -8.41 3.96 -9.92
N ALA A 99 -9.45 4.56 -9.32
CA ALA A 99 -10.82 4.07 -9.46
C ALA A 99 -11.31 4.08 -10.92
N ARG A 100 -11.01 5.14 -11.67
CA ARG A 100 -11.32 5.25 -13.12
C ARG A 100 -10.59 4.17 -13.91
N SER A 101 -9.29 4.00 -13.71
CA SER A 101 -8.47 2.98 -14.36
C SER A 101 -9.04 1.57 -14.14
N ARG A 102 -9.39 1.24 -12.89
CA ARG A 102 -10.02 -0.05 -12.55
C ARG A 102 -11.37 -0.24 -13.25
N ARG A 103 -12.20 0.81 -13.38
CA ARG A 103 -13.45 0.74 -14.15
C ARG A 103 -13.21 0.45 -15.62
N VAL A 104 -12.24 1.13 -16.24
CA VAL A 104 -11.87 0.89 -17.65
C VAL A 104 -11.38 -0.54 -17.85
N VAL A 105 -10.47 -1.03 -17.00
CA VAL A 105 -9.96 -2.42 -17.08
C VAL A 105 -11.08 -3.46 -16.86
N ARG A 106 -12.02 -3.19 -15.96
CA ARG A 106 -13.19 -4.08 -15.76
C ARG A 106 -14.11 -4.08 -16.98
N ARG A 107 -14.32 -2.93 -17.62
CA ARG A 107 -15.12 -2.80 -18.85
C ARG A 107 -14.44 -3.52 -20.01
N SER A 108 -13.13 -3.32 -20.22
CA SER A 108 -12.39 -3.99 -21.29
C SER A 108 -12.35 -5.50 -21.10
N ARG A 109 -12.15 -6.00 -19.88
CA ARG A 109 -12.24 -7.45 -19.60
C ARG A 109 -13.60 -8.03 -19.95
N ARG A 110 -14.70 -7.34 -19.62
CA ARG A 110 -16.07 -7.75 -19.98
C ARG A 110 -16.28 -7.83 -21.49
N VAL A 111 -15.74 -6.87 -22.24
CA VAL A 111 -15.82 -6.84 -23.71
C VAL A 111 -15.00 -7.98 -24.32
N CYS A 112 -13.76 -8.17 -23.88
CA CYS A 112 -12.90 -9.25 -24.38
C CYS A 112 -13.39 -10.65 -23.96
N SER A 113 -14.05 -10.80 -22.81
CA SER A 113 -14.64 -12.08 -22.39
C SER A 113 -15.90 -12.44 -23.17
N ARG A 114 -16.64 -11.46 -23.70
CA ARG A 114 -17.80 -11.71 -24.58
C ARG A 114 -17.39 -12.06 -26.01
N GLY A 115 -16.25 -11.58 -26.51
CA GLY A 115 -15.75 -11.89 -27.86
C GLY A 115 -14.79 -13.10 -27.97
N GLY A 116 -14.43 -13.77 -26.86
CA GLY A 116 -13.29 -14.69 -26.80
C GLY A 116 -13.58 -16.18 -26.57
N GLY A 117 -14.85 -16.60 -26.60
CA GLY A 117 -15.27 -17.96 -26.22
C GLY A 117 -14.76 -19.09 -27.14
N ALA A 118 -14.55 -18.82 -28.43
CA ALA A 118 -14.23 -19.85 -29.42
C ALA A 118 -12.72 -20.07 -29.67
N GLY A 119 -11.88 -19.05 -29.47
CA GLY A 119 -10.46 -19.08 -29.90
C GLY A 119 -9.44 -19.59 -28.87
N ARG A 120 -9.80 -19.64 -27.58
CA ARG A 120 -8.81 -19.91 -26.51
C ARG A 120 -8.54 -21.40 -26.26
N LYS A 121 -9.48 -22.28 -26.62
CA LYS A 121 -9.31 -23.75 -26.49
C LYS A 121 -8.27 -24.32 -27.47
N ARG A 122 -8.05 -23.69 -28.63
CA ARG A 122 -7.14 -24.23 -29.67
C ARG A 122 -5.64 -24.02 -29.40
N ARG A 123 -5.23 -23.02 -28.60
CA ARG A 123 -3.80 -22.79 -28.31
C ARG A 123 -3.21 -23.67 -27.20
N SER A 124 -4.05 -24.40 -26.46
CA SER A 124 -3.60 -25.34 -25.42
C SER A 124 -3.09 -26.66 -25.99
N LEU A 125 -3.51 -27.02 -27.20
CA LEU A 125 -3.18 -28.31 -27.82
C LEU A 125 -1.90 -28.25 -28.67
N LEU A 126 -1.57 -27.08 -29.25
CA LEU A 126 -0.40 -26.92 -30.13
C LEU A 126 0.93 -26.73 -29.39
N LEU A 127 0.91 -26.41 -28.08
CA LEU A 127 2.12 -26.26 -27.26
C LEU A 127 2.46 -27.50 -26.43
N ALA A 128 1.61 -28.54 -26.49
CA ALA A 128 1.81 -29.80 -25.76
C ALA A 128 2.68 -30.81 -26.55
N ALA A 129 3.00 -30.52 -27.82
CA ALA A 129 3.63 -31.47 -28.74
C ALA A 129 5.16 -31.39 -28.83
N GLY A 130 5.86 -30.64 -27.98
CA GLY A 130 7.32 -30.53 -28.08
C GLY A 130 8.04 -30.22 -26.77
N GLY A 131 8.64 -31.25 -26.16
CA GLY A 131 9.84 -31.10 -25.31
C GLY A 131 9.70 -31.27 -23.79
N GLY A 132 9.89 -32.51 -23.31
CA GLY A 132 10.66 -32.87 -22.10
C GLY A 132 10.12 -32.50 -20.70
N GLY A 133 10.05 -33.48 -19.78
CA GLY A 133 9.57 -33.32 -18.39
C GLY A 133 10.17 -32.19 -17.54
N ARG A 134 11.33 -31.62 -17.93
CA ARG A 134 11.90 -30.37 -17.35
C ARG A 134 11.00 -29.15 -17.56
N CYS A 135 10.27 -29.09 -18.67
CA CYS A 135 9.34 -28.01 -18.99
C CYS A 135 8.09 -28.03 -18.09
N ALA A 136 7.61 -29.21 -17.71
CA ALA A 136 6.45 -29.35 -16.81
C ALA A 136 6.76 -28.90 -15.38
N ALA A 137 7.92 -29.31 -14.85
CA ALA A 137 8.40 -28.88 -13.54
C ALA A 137 8.68 -27.36 -13.50
N MET A 138 9.35 -26.81 -14.52
CA MET A 138 9.58 -25.38 -14.62
C MET A 138 8.27 -24.59 -14.80
N ALA A 139 7.30 -25.12 -15.54
CA ALA A 139 5.97 -24.51 -15.67
C ALA A 139 5.20 -24.55 -14.35
N ALA A 140 5.29 -25.64 -13.58
CA ALA A 140 4.73 -25.74 -12.23
C ALA A 140 5.37 -24.70 -11.28
N ALA A 141 6.70 -24.60 -11.26
CA ALA A 141 7.42 -23.60 -10.48
C ALA A 141 7.01 -22.18 -10.86
N ARG A 142 6.92 -21.87 -12.15
CA ARG A 142 6.44 -20.55 -12.63
C ARG A 142 4.99 -20.28 -12.21
N ARG A 143 4.11 -21.28 -12.21
CA ARG A 143 2.73 -21.14 -11.74
C ARG A 143 2.69 -20.82 -10.24
N MET A 144 3.49 -21.50 -9.43
CA MET A 144 3.61 -21.24 -7.99
C MET A 144 4.14 -19.83 -7.71
N VAL A 145 5.21 -19.41 -8.40
CA VAL A 145 5.76 -18.05 -8.28
C VAL A 145 4.70 -17.01 -8.66
N ARG A 146 3.98 -17.21 -9.78
CA ARG A 146 2.89 -16.31 -10.19
C ARG A 146 1.74 -16.27 -9.17
N ALA A 147 1.45 -17.36 -8.46
CA ALA A 147 0.44 -17.39 -7.41
C ALA A 147 0.90 -16.59 -6.18
N ARG A 148 2.13 -16.82 -5.70
CA ARG A 148 2.73 -16.07 -4.59
C ARG A 148 2.82 -14.57 -4.89
N LEU A 149 3.26 -14.20 -6.09
CA LEU A 149 3.29 -12.79 -6.51
C LEU A 149 1.88 -12.19 -6.67
N ARG A 150 0.83 -12.98 -6.90
CA ARG A 150 -0.56 -12.46 -6.88
C ARG A 150 -0.99 -12.11 -5.46
N VAL A 151 -0.71 -12.98 -4.48
CA VAL A 151 -0.96 -12.70 -3.07
C VAL A 151 -0.18 -11.47 -2.62
N LEU A 152 1.11 -11.39 -2.96
CA LEU A 152 1.95 -10.26 -2.57
C LEU A 152 1.42 -8.91 -3.07
N ARG A 153 0.89 -8.85 -4.31
CA ARG A 153 0.26 -7.65 -4.86
C ARG A 153 -1.00 -7.19 -4.13
N SER A 154 -1.68 -8.09 -3.42
CA SER A 154 -2.85 -7.73 -2.62
C SER A 154 -2.48 -7.21 -1.23
N LEU A 155 -1.27 -7.50 -0.74
CA LEU A 155 -0.80 -7.10 0.58
C LEU A 155 -0.11 -5.73 0.57
N VAL A 156 0.69 -5.46 -0.46
CA VAL A 156 1.43 -4.20 -0.59
C VAL A 156 0.52 -3.13 -1.20
N PRO A 157 0.31 -1.98 -0.54
CA PRO A 157 -0.50 -0.90 -1.09
C PRO A 157 -0.01 -0.49 -2.49
N GLY A 158 -0.92 -0.36 -3.47
CA GLY A 158 -0.58 0.09 -4.82
C GLY A 158 0.17 -0.92 -5.69
N ALA A 159 0.34 -2.16 -5.23
CA ALA A 159 1.13 -3.17 -5.91
C ALA A 159 0.42 -3.87 -7.07
N GLU A 160 -0.86 -3.58 -7.33
CA GLU A 160 -1.67 -4.31 -8.29
C GLU A 160 -1.14 -4.25 -9.72
N ALA A 161 -0.45 -3.16 -10.07
CA ALA A 161 0.20 -2.98 -11.38
C ALA A 161 1.71 -3.33 -11.38
N MET A 162 2.31 -3.62 -10.23
CA MET A 162 3.76 -3.85 -10.10
C MET A 162 4.18 -5.23 -10.64
N ARG A 163 5.40 -5.32 -11.19
CA ARG A 163 5.94 -6.52 -11.84
C ARG A 163 7.40 -6.75 -11.46
N GLY A 164 7.79 -8.02 -11.39
CA GLY A 164 9.20 -8.41 -11.24
C GLY A 164 9.85 -7.81 -9.99
N LEU A 165 11.02 -7.23 -10.18
CA LEU A 165 11.87 -6.71 -9.10
C LEU A 165 11.26 -5.50 -8.38
N SER A 166 10.48 -4.64 -9.04
CA SER A 166 9.89 -3.46 -8.39
C SER A 166 8.88 -3.84 -7.31
N LEU A 167 8.15 -4.94 -7.50
CA LEU A 167 7.26 -5.48 -6.47
C LEU A 167 8.06 -5.92 -5.24
N LEU A 168 9.19 -6.59 -5.44
CA LEU A 168 10.02 -7.08 -4.34
C LEU A 168 10.70 -5.94 -3.59
N SER A 169 11.27 -4.95 -4.31
CA SER A 169 11.90 -3.79 -3.68
C SER A 169 10.91 -2.97 -2.83
N GLU A 170 9.72 -2.70 -3.37
CA GLU A 170 8.66 -1.98 -2.65
C GLU A 170 8.13 -2.79 -1.45
N THR A 171 8.09 -4.12 -1.57
CA THR A 171 7.73 -5.01 -0.46
C THR A 171 8.75 -4.92 0.67
N LEU A 172 10.05 -5.02 0.35
CA LEU A 172 11.12 -4.97 1.34
C LEU A 172 11.10 -3.64 2.09
N ASP A 173 10.95 -2.54 1.35
CA ASP A 173 10.81 -1.20 1.92
C ASP A 173 9.57 -1.09 2.83
N TYR A 174 8.42 -1.61 2.39
CA TYR A 174 7.19 -1.56 3.17
C TYR A 174 7.31 -2.37 4.47
N VAL A 175 7.85 -3.59 4.40
CA VAL A 175 8.07 -4.46 5.57
C VAL A 175 9.04 -3.82 6.56
N ALA A 176 10.12 -3.21 6.09
CA ALA A 176 11.06 -2.50 6.96
C ALA A 176 10.38 -1.34 7.71
N CYS A 177 9.55 -0.56 7.01
CA CYS A 177 8.81 0.55 7.62
C CYS A 177 7.74 0.05 8.61
N LEU A 178 7.00 -1.01 8.26
CA LEU A 178 6.00 -1.65 9.14
C LEU A 178 6.63 -2.19 10.42
N LYS A 179 7.77 -2.89 10.33
CA LYS A 179 8.46 -3.43 11.51
C LYS A 179 8.78 -2.30 12.50
N THR A 180 9.34 -1.21 12.00
CA THR A 180 9.69 -0.06 12.84
C THR A 180 8.46 0.70 13.36
N GLN A 181 7.38 0.79 12.59
CA GLN A 181 6.11 1.33 13.09
C GLN A 181 5.60 0.50 14.29
N VAL A 182 5.59 -0.83 14.17
CA VAL A 182 5.12 -1.73 15.22
C VAL A 182 6.00 -1.61 16.47
N GLU A 183 7.32 -1.62 16.31
CA GLU A 183 8.27 -1.41 17.42
C GLU A 183 7.99 -0.10 18.16
N LEU A 184 7.83 1.01 17.43
CA LEU A 184 7.56 2.32 18.03
C LEU A 184 6.20 2.38 18.73
N MET A 185 5.16 1.81 18.13
CA MET A 185 3.83 1.77 18.76
C MET A 185 3.84 0.91 20.02
N GLN A 186 4.56 -0.22 20.03
CA GLN A 186 4.75 -1.04 21.22
C GLN A 186 5.49 -0.31 22.34
N CYS A 187 6.55 0.47 22.00
CA CYS A 187 7.22 1.33 22.97
C CYS A 187 6.27 2.35 23.61
N LEU A 188 5.36 2.94 22.83
CA LEU A 188 4.40 3.91 23.36
C LEU A 188 3.36 3.26 24.28
N CYS A 189 2.92 2.03 23.98
CA CYS A 189 1.93 1.32 24.80
C CYS A 189 2.50 0.75 26.10
N LYS A 190 3.79 0.36 26.12
CA LYS A 190 4.43 -0.24 27.30
C LYS A 190 4.93 0.80 28.33
N GLY A 191 4.71 2.08 28.08
CA GLY A 191 5.37 3.17 28.83
C GLY A 191 6.85 3.31 28.42
N PRO A 192 7.55 4.36 28.88
CA PRO A 192 8.93 4.61 28.48
C PRO A 192 9.88 3.50 28.97
N CYS A 193 10.03 2.44 28.18
CA CYS A 193 11.18 1.54 28.28
C CYS A 193 12.41 2.29 27.76
N SER A 194 13.13 2.98 28.67
CA SER A 194 14.60 3.03 28.73
C SER A 194 15.40 2.95 27.41
N LEU A 195 15.03 3.73 26.38
CA LEU A 195 15.77 3.85 25.11
C LEU A 195 16.07 5.32 24.76
N LEU A 196 16.38 6.09 25.80
CA LEU A 196 17.07 7.39 25.77
C LEU A 196 18.41 7.31 26.54
N ARG A 197 19.09 6.16 26.49
CA ARG A 197 20.52 6.03 26.79
C ARG A 197 21.21 5.47 25.56
#